data_AF-A0A7C7AC21-F1
#
_entry.id   AF-A0A7C7AC21-F1
#
_cell.length_a   1.000
_cell.length_b   1.000
_cell.length_c   1.000
_cell.angle_alpha   90.00
_cell.angle_beta   90.00
_cell.angle_gamma   90.00
#
_symmetry.space_group_name_H-M   'P 1'
#
loop_
_entity.id
_entity.type
_entity.pdbx_description
1 polymer ?
#
loop_
_entity_poly.entity_id
_entity_poly.type
_entity_poly.pdbx_seq_one_letter_code
_entity_poly.pdbx_strand_id
1 'polypeptide(L)'
;MEKKKASCPVCGSNSLMMKYEASYVYSYAIDSDAPGTKNVDEFLPYMYDEREQKDMRQYIECSKCGTQFPCYFHEWNPNMDASSIAEVLNQNHTEKSL
;
A
#
# COMPACT_ATOMS: atom_id res chain seq x y z
N MET A 1 -26.84 12.35 -8.51
CA MET A 1 -25.77 12.84 -7.62
C MET A 1 -24.44 12.59 -8.33
N GLU A 2 -23.70 13.64 -8.68
CA GLU A 2 -22.36 13.47 -9.24
C GLU A 2 -21.43 12.92 -8.16
N LYS A 3 -20.73 11.82 -8.45
CA LYS A 3 -19.67 11.32 -7.57
C LYS A 3 -18.56 12.36 -7.57
N LYS A 4 -18.33 13.05 -6.44
CA LYS A 4 -17.14 13.89 -6.24
C LYS A 4 -15.91 13.05 -6.60
N LYS A 5 -15.11 13.52 -7.55
CA LYS A 5 -13.84 12.88 -7.92
C LYS A 5 -12.71 13.65 -7.25
N ALA A 6 -11.83 12.95 -6.55
CA ALA A 6 -10.61 13.55 -6.02
C ALA A 6 -9.68 13.97 -7.18
N SER A 7 -9.01 15.11 -7.02
CA SER A 7 -8.07 15.66 -7.99
C SER A 7 -6.70 15.89 -7.32
N CYS A 8 -5.64 15.75 -8.10
CA CYS A 8 -4.29 16.05 -7.65
C CYS A 8 -4.16 17.56 -7.35
N PRO A 9 -3.81 17.98 -6.13
CA PRO A 9 -3.71 19.39 -5.77
C PRO A 9 -2.54 20.10 -6.49
N VAL A 10 -1.56 19.35 -6.99
CA VAL A 10 -0.38 19.91 -7.67
C VAL A 10 -0.64 20.20 -9.15
N CYS A 11 -1.40 19.36 -9.86
CA CYS A 11 -1.58 19.49 -11.31
C CYS A 11 -3.03 19.43 -11.81
N GLY A 12 -4.00 19.32 -10.91
CA GLY A 12 -5.44 19.23 -11.21
C GLY A 12 -5.90 17.92 -11.88
N SER A 13 -5.00 16.95 -12.08
CA SER A 13 -5.34 15.67 -12.71
C SER A 13 -6.18 14.78 -11.79
N ASN A 14 -7.18 14.11 -12.34
CA ASN A 14 -7.96 13.09 -11.63
C ASN A 14 -7.38 11.67 -11.81
N SER A 15 -6.23 11.55 -12.49
CA SER A 15 -5.51 10.28 -12.64
C SER A 15 -4.64 10.07 -11.41
N LEU A 16 -5.19 9.31 -10.46
CA LEU A 16 -4.61 8.99 -9.16
C LEU A 16 -4.62 7.47 -8.97
N MET A 17 -3.57 6.92 -8.37
CA MET A 17 -3.43 5.50 -8.07
C MET A 17 -2.99 5.31 -6.62
N MET A 18 -3.71 4.47 -5.88
CA MET A 18 -3.25 4.00 -4.58
C MET A 18 -2.15 2.96 -4.77
N LYS A 19 -1.05 3.09 -4.04
CA LYS A 19 0.02 2.10 -3.98
C LYS A 19 0.26 1.66 -2.55
N TYR A 20 0.43 0.35 -2.38
CA TYR A 20 0.86 -0.30 -1.14
C TYR A 20 2.14 -1.04 -1.47
N GLU A 21 3.25 -0.62 -0.88
CA GLU A 21 4.54 -1.29 -1.01
C GLU A 21 4.92 -1.89 0.34
N ALA A 22 5.32 -3.16 0.34
CA ALA A 22 5.80 -3.83 1.54
C ALA A 22 6.89 -4.84 1.22
N SER A 23 7.82 -4.99 2.15
CA SER A 23 8.85 -6.03 2.12
C SER A 23 8.58 -7.06 3.21
N TYR A 24 8.71 -8.33 2.86
CA TYR A 24 8.47 -9.46 3.75
C TYR A 24 9.69 -10.38 3.80
N VAL A 25 9.96 -10.93 4.98
CA VAL A 25 10.83 -12.09 5.16
C VAL A 25 9.93 -13.31 5.33
N TYR A 26 10.17 -14.31 4.49
CA TYR A 26 9.51 -15.61 4.57
C TYR A 26 10.49 -16.62 5.15
N SER A 27 10.10 -17.24 6.25
CA SER A 27 10.93 -18.21 6.97
C SER A 27 10.34 -19.61 6.84
N TYR A 28 11.24 -20.59 6.74
CA TYR A 28 10.92 -22.01 6.58
C TYR A 28 11.80 -22.79 7.55
N ALA A 29 11.19 -23.61 8.40
CA ALA A 29 11.90 -24.52 9.27
C ALA A 29 12.65 -25.56 8.40
N ILE A 30 13.89 -25.87 8.74
CA ILE A 30 14.60 -26.98 8.10
C ILE A 30 14.38 -28.22 8.96
N ASP A 31 13.67 -29.21 8.42
CA ASP A 31 13.50 -30.52 9.04
C ASP A 31 14.05 -31.64 8.15
N SER A 32 13.77 -32.90 8.50
CA SER A 32 14.30 -34.06 7.76
C SER A 32 13.76 -34.19 6.35
N ASP A 33 12.63 -33.54 6.04
CA ASP A 33 11.82 -33.85 4.88
C ASP A 33 11.81 -32.70 3.87
N ALA A 34 11.90 -31.43 4.29
CA ALA A 34 11.98 -30.28 3.37
C ALA A 34 12.27 -28.93 4.07
N PRO A 35 12.53 -27.85 3.30
CA PRO A 35 12.37 -26.49 3.81
C PRO A 35 10.90 -26.13 4.00
N GLY A 36 10.47 -26.14 5.25
CA GLY A 36 9.20 -25.63 5.75
C GLY A 36 8.19 -26.74 5.99
N THR A 37 7.42 -26.62 7.07
CA THR A 37 6.44 -27.65 7.48
C THR A 37 5.26 -27.80 6.53
N LYS A 38 5.13 -26.88 5.56
CA LYS A 38 4.04 -26.80 4.59
C LYS A 38 4.47 -27.11 3.15
N ASN A 39 5.77 -27.16 2.87
CA ASN A 39 6.32 -27.44 1.55
C ASN A 39 6.84 -28.88 1.50
N VAL A 40 5.95 -29.83 1.26
CA VAL A 40 6.31 -31.27 1.27
C VAL A 40 6.68 -31.82 -0.10
N ASP A 41 6.09 -31.30 -1.17
CA ASP A 41 6.27 -31.81 -2.54
C ASP A 41 7.10 -30.87 -3.44
N GLU A 42 6.94 -29.55 -3.28
CA GLU A 42 7.62 -28.50 -4.04
C GLU A 42 7.82 -27.26 -3.16
N PHE A 43 8.92 -26.52 -3.35
CA PHE A 43 9.16 -25.28 -2.62
C PHE A 43 8.36 -24.12 -3.21
N LEU A 44 7.26 -23.75 -2.53
CA LEU A 44 6.38 -22.66 -2.90
C LEU A 44 6.57 -21.49 -1.92
N PRO A 45 7.02 -20.31 -2.38
CA PRO A 45 7.34 -19.19 -1.49
C PRO A 45 6.18 -18.72 -0.60
N TYR A 46 4.93 -18.92 -1.02
CA TYR A 46 3.76 -18.56 -0.24
C TYR A 46 3.38 -19.59 0.84
N MET A 47 4.00 -20.78 0.85
CA MET A 47 3.84 -21.81 1.89
C MET A 47 4.90 -21.67 2.99
N TYR A 48 5.00 -20.48 3.54
CA TYR A 48 5.94 -20.15 4.62
C TYR A 48 5.43 -20.65 5.98
N ASP A 49 6.36 -20.93 6.91
CA ASP A 49 6.01 -21.20 8.31
C ASP A 49 5.73 -19.90 9.04
N GLU A 50 6.62 -18.92 8.86
CA GLU A 50 6.48 -17.57 9.41
C GLU A 50 6.65 -16.51 8.30
N ARG A 51 5.94 -15.40 8.45
CA ARG A 51 6.08 -14.22 7.60
C ARG A 51 6.21 -13.00 8.47
N GLU A 52 7.32 -12.29 8.33
CA GLU A 52 7.58 -11.04 9.05
C GLU A 52 7.56 -9.87 8.06
N GLN A 53 6.75 -8.85 8.35
CA GLN A 53 6.75 -7.60 7.59
C GLN A 53 7.87 -6.69 8.10
N LYS A 54 8.83 -6.34 7.24
CA LYS A 54 9.99 -5.51 7.62
C LYS A 54 9.73 -4.03 7.43
N ASP A 55 9.06 -3.68 6.36
CA ASP A 55 8.76 -2.30 6.00
C ASP A 55 7.46 -2.26 5.20
N MET A 56 6.77 -1.13 5.31
CA MET A 56 5.65 -0.79 4.47
C MET A 56 5.49 0.70 4.30
N ARG A 57 5.08 1.08 3.09
CA ARG A 57 4.58 2.41 2.81
C ARG A 57 3.32 2.35 1.97
N GLN A 58 2.42 3.26 2.27
CA GLN A 58 1.20 3.49 1.51
C GLN A 58 1.22 4.92 1.02
N TYR A 59 0.83 5.11 -0.24
CA TYR A 59 0.77 6.44 -0.82
C TYR A 59 -0.14 6.47 -2.04
N ILE A 60 -0.71 7.64 -2.30
CA ILE A 60 -1.42 7.93 -3.54
C ILE A 60 -0.43 8.59 -4.50
N GLU A 61 -0.33 8.11 -5.72
CA GLU A 61 0.50 8.69 -6.77
C GLU A 61 -0.37 9.31 -7.87
N CYS A 62 -0.05 10.53 -8.29
CA CYS A 62 -0.63 11.09 -9.50
C CYS A 62 0.09 10.58 -10.74
N SER A 63 -0.60 9.84 -11.61
CA SER A 63 0.00 9.29 -12.82
C SER A 63 0.40 10.35 -13.86
N LYS A 64 -0.03 11.61 -13.69
CA LYS A 64 0.34 12.72 -14.59
C LYS A 64 1.62 13.42 -14.16
N CYS A 65 1.75 13.81 -12.89
CA CYS A 65 2.91 14.58 -12.39
C CYS A 65 3.86 13.78 -11.50
N GLY A 66 3.56 12.52 -11.19
CA GLY A 66 4.37 11.65 -10.35
C GLY A 66 4.38 12.03 -8.86
N THR A 67 3.63 13.06 -8.45
CA THR A 67 3.58 13.45 -7.04
C THR A 67 2.99 12.33 -6.19
N GLN A 68 3.71 11.97 -5.14
CA GLN A 68 3.30 10.98 -4.16
C GLN A 68 2.81 11.69 -2.89
N PHE A 69 1.67 11.21 -2.38
CA PHE A 69 1.00 11.69 -1.18
C PHE A 69 0.97 10.52 -0.17
N PRO A 70 1.87 10.51 0.82
CA PRO A 70 1.86 9.52 1.91
C PRO A 70 0.48 9.42 2.57
N CYS A 71 0.06 8.19 2.85
CA CYS A 71 -1.20 7.92 3.52
C CYS A 71 -1.09 6.62 4.29
N TYR A 72 -1.94 6.42 5.31
CA TYR A 72 -2.02 5.15 6.02
C TYR A 72 -3.47 4.74 6.14
N PHE A 73 -3.87 3.74 5.36
CA PHE A 73 -5.16 3.10 5.50
C PHE A 73 -4.94 1.75 6.18
N HIS A 74 -5.72 1.49 7.23
CA HIS A 74 -5.75 0.22 7.92
C HIS A 74 -7.13 -0.41 7.75
N GLU A 75 -7.21 -1.74 7.89
CA GLU A 75 -8.44 -2.53 7.72
C GLU A 75 -9.60 -2.06 8.63
N TRP A 76 -9.28 -1.33 9.71
CA TRP A 76 -10.23 -0.75 10.66
C TRP A 76 -10.75 0.64 10.26
N ASN A 77 -10.30 1.20 9.14
CA ASN A 77 -10.76 2.48 8.62
C ASN A 77 -11.31 2.32 7.18
N PRO A 78 -12.48 1.69 7.03
CA PRO A 78 -13.03 1.27 5.73
C PRO A 78 -13.51 2.43 4.85
N ASN A 79 -13.43 3.68 5.30
CA ASN A 79 -13.93 4.83 4.54
C ASN A 79 -12.86 5.38 3.58
N MET A 80 -12.46 4.57 2.59
CA MET A 80 -11.79 5.08 1.38
C MET A 80 -12.81 5.68 0.41
N ASP A 81 -13.63 6.63 0.88
CA ASP A 81 -14.50 7.39 -0.03
C ASP A 81 -13.72 8.54 -0.70
N ALA A 82 -14.32 9.13 -1.73
CA ALA A 82 -13.65 10.21 -2.47
C ALA A 82 -13.37 11.46 -1.61
N SER A 83 -14.13 11.67 -0.53
CA SER A 83 -13.93 12.78 0.40
C SER A 83 -12.66 12.56 1.24
N SER A 84 -12.51 11.36 1.79
CA SER A 84 -11.36 10.95 2.60
C SER A 84 -10.07 10.97 1.78
N ILE A 85 -10.15 10.55 0.50
CA ILE A 85 -9.02 10.68 -0.45
C ILE A 85 -8.66 12.16 -0.67
N ALA A 86 -9.66 13.03 -0.88
CA ALA A 86 -9.40 14.45 -1.10
C ALA A 86 -8.75 15.12 0.12
N GLU A 87 -9.16 14.75 1.34
CA GLU A 87 -8.55 15.24 2.58
C GLU A 87 -7.06 14.88 2.67
N VAL A 88 -6.71 13.62 2.42
CA VAL A 88 -5.31 13.13 2.41
C VAL A 88 -4.46 13.91 1.41
N LEU A 89 -4.97 14.11 0.18
CA LEU A 89 -4.25 14.84 -0.85
C LEU A 89 -3.95 16.29 -0.44
N ASN A 90 -4.93 16.96 0.17
CA ASN A 90 -4.82 18.36 0.58
C ASN A 90 -3.93 18.56 1.82
N GLN A 91 -3.98 17.65 2.80
CA GLN A 91 -3.10 17.69 3.97
C GLN A 91 -1.62 17.61 3.57
N ASN A 92 -1.28 16.61 2.75
CA ASN A 92 0.08 16.41 2.23
C ASN A 92 0.59 17.55 1.33
N HIS A 93 -0.31 18.30 0.68
CA HIS A 93 0.07 19.49 -0.08
C HIS A 93 0.51 20.65 0.82
N THR A 94 -0.18 20.82 1.95
CA THR A 94 0.04 21.94 2.87
C THR A 94 1.36 21.79 3.64
N GLU A 95 1.71 20.56 4.04
CA GLU A 95 2.95 20.26 4.78
C GLU A 95 4.24 20.51 3.98
N LYS A 96 4.19 20.50 2.64
CA LYS A 96 5.35 20.81 1.76
C LYS A 96 5.58 22.31 1.53
N SER A 97 4.68 23.18 2.02
CA SER A 97 4.73 24.63 1.79
C SER A 97 5.26 25.44 2.98
N LEU A 98 5.74 24.76 4.02
CA LEU A 98 6.46 25.28 5.21
C LEU A 98 7.94 24.88 5.12
#